data_AF-A0A961U1E6-F1
#
_entry.id   AF-A0A961U1E6-F1
#
_cell.length_a   1.000
_cell.length_b   1.000
_cell.length_c   1.000
_cell.angle_alpha   90.00
_cell.angle_beta   90.00
_cell.angle_gamma   90.00
#
_symmetry.space_group_name_H-M   'P 1'
#
loop_
_entity.id
_entity.type
_entity.pdbx_description
1 polymer ?
#
loop_
_entity_poly.entity_id
_entity_poly.type
_entity_poly.pdbx_seq_one_letter_code
_entity_poly.pdbx_strand_id
1 'polypeptide(L)'
;SRKLGAPQYLEKALDVTDDNLRKLMGLHDSLMRQLEPFGGLAKMIDESSAAAKLVQQMREQDQLARIAFGPFEDLRRTGVMLEAKKLGIEVGRVDELVRAATERFRLPEFKEASALVEAYRLGPGSKTLANLYGGDVFAKAIESMRTPWLDAADTARSAGAFAELQSIGFALQNFQGFDDRLSDALRIDLGDWRDLIDWPENIFTDALVRSDFYIQRGFAPHLTNLPGPAFDESVGLAGLRPAPPELAEPYYRGEGDEDEAAFQRTNEAHDRLQRFESRLRKFIDDVMTAAFGDQWTKHQVPGEIRKKWLDKKQKAMDNGEGEHPLIAYADFTDYVPIITRTDNWTQVFEPIFRRSAFVQESFQRLYPIRICTMHARMITQDDELYLYVEIKRILGVINGSG
;
A
#
# COMPACT_ATOMS: atom_id res chain seq x y z
N SER A 1 55.87 37.88 12.34
CA SER A 1 55.73 36.55 11.70
C SER A 1 55.33 35.49 12.71
N ARG A 2 54.01 35.26 12.89
CA ARG A 2 53.46 34.09 13.58
C ARG A 2 52.73 33.25 12.53
N LYS A 3 53.22 32.05 12.27
CA LYS A 3 52.53 31.04 11.44
C LYS A 3 51.41 30.45 12.31
N LEU A 4 50.16 30.62 11.88
CA LEU A 4 49.00 29.90 12.39
C LEU A 4 49.01 28.50 11.77
N GLY A 5 49.09 27.46 12.61
CA GLY A 5 48.86 26.08 12.20
C GLY A 5 47.37 25.84 11.98
N ALA A 6 47.02 25.21 10.87
CA ALA A 6 45.66 24.78 10.58
C ALA A 6 45.23 23.67 11.57
N PRO A 7 43.97 23.63 12.05
CA PRO A 7 43.53 22.64 13.01
C PRO A 7 43.26 21.27 12.36
N GLN A 8 43.78 20.20 12.97
CA GLN A 8 43.56 18.77 12.67
C GLN A 8 42.08 18.29 12.73
N TYR A 9 41.10 19.19 12.72
CA TYR A 9 39.67 18.87 12.83
C TYR A 9 38.95 18.75 11.48
N LEU A 10 39.58 19.17 10.38
CA LEU A 10 38.99 19.08 9.02
C LEU A 10 39.21 17.72 8.34
N GLU A 11 40.26 16.96 8.68
CA GLU A 11 40.50 15.63 8.09
C GLU A 11 39.57 14.54 8.67
N LYS A 12 39.14 14.66 9.93
CA LYS A 12 38.19 13.70 10.54
C LYS A 12 36.76 13.81 10.06
N ALA A 13 36.35 14.96 9.52
CA ALA A 13 34.99 15.15 9.00
C ALA A 13 34.81 14.54 7.59
N LEU A 14 35.90 14.43 6.82
CA LEU A 14 35.89 13.84 5.48
C LEU A 14 35.96 12.31 5.50
N ASP A 15 36.52 11.72 6.56
CA ASP A 15 36.65 10.25 6.73
C ASP A 15 35.32 9.57 7.13
N VAL A 16 34.44 10.29 7.85
CA VAL A 16 33.12 9.77 8.29
C VAL A 16 32.10 9.74 7.15
N THR A 17 32.19 10.66 6.19
CA THR A 17 31.38 10.64 4.97
C THR A 17 31.72 9.47 4.05
N ASP A 18 32.98 9.03 4.03
CA ASP A 18 33.43 7.92 3.18
C ASP A 18 33.01 6.55 3.77
N ASP A 19 32.98 6.40 5.09
CA ASP A 19 32.51 5.17 5.75
C ASP A 19 30.99 4.96 5.62
N ASN A 20 30.21 6.04 5.61
CA ASN A 20 28.77 5.99 5.36
C ASN A 20 28.45 5.74 3.88
N LEU A 21 29.22 6.33 2.95
CA LEU A 21 29.12 6.00 1.52
C LEU A 21 29.48 4.53 1.27
N ARG A 22 30.53 4.00 1.92
CA ARG A 22 30.90 2.59 1.82
C ARG A 22 29.86 1.64 2.40
N LYS A 23 29.14 2.03 3.45
CA LYS A 23 28.01 1.23 3.99
C LYS A 23 26.81 1.23 3.05
N LEU A 24 26.51 2.37 2.43
CA LEU A 24 25.42 2.51 1.45
C LEU A 24 25.75 1.76 0.14
N MET A 25 27.01 1.82 -0.30
CA MET A 25 27.52 1.00 -1.41
C MET A 25 27.63 -0.49 -1.07
N GLY A 26 27.93 -0.84 0.19
CA GLY A 26 27.92 -2.23 0.67
C GLY A 26 26.51 -2.83 0.72
N LEU A 27 25.50 -2.03 1.06
CA LEU A 27 24.09 -2.41 0.93
C LEU A 27 23.69 -2.58 -0.54
N HIS A 28 24.17 -1.71 -1.42
CA HIS A 28 23.98 -1.82 -2.87
C HIS A 28 24.61 -3.09 -3.44
N ASP A 29 25.85 -3.42 -3.09
CA ASP A 29 26.54 -4.63 -3.56
C ASP A 29 25.90 -5.91 -3.00
N SER A 30 25.38 -5.88 -1.77
CA SER A 30 24.62 -6.98 -1.19
C SER A 30 23.29 -7.19 -1.91
N LEU A 31 22.60 -6.09 -2.27
CA LEU A 31 21.35 -6.10 -3.04
C LEU A 31 21.60 -6.62 -4.47
N MET A 32 22.71 -6.25 -5.10
CA MET A 32 23.06 -6.67 -6.46
C MET A 32 23.47 -8.15 -6.53
N ARG A 33 24.15 -8.69 -5.51
CA ARG A 33 24.48 -10.14 -5.45
C ARG A 33 23.25 -11.02 -5.21
N GLN A 34 22.21 -10.52 -4.54
CA GLN A 34 20.97 -11.26 -4.31
C GLN A 34 20.03 -11.26 -5.52
N LEU A 35 20.29 -10.39 -6.51
CA LEU A 35 19.57 -10.32 -7.78
C LEU A 35 20.20 -11.17 -8.90
N GLU A 36 21.33 -11.86 -8.65
CA GLU A 36 21.96 -12.79 -9.61
C GLU A 36 21.03 -13.89 -10.20
N PRO A 37 20.03 -14.44 -9.48
CA PRO A 37 19.15 -15.46 -10.04
C PRO A 37 18.27 -14.97 -11.21
N PHE A 38 18.18 -13.65 -11.44
CA PHE A 38 17.43 -13.05 -12.54
C PHE A 38 18.29 -12.73 -13.79
N GLY A 39 19.53 -13.22 -13.82
CA GLY A 39 20.56 -12.87 -14.81
C GLY A 39 20.25 -13.16 -16.29
N GLY A 40 19.22 -13.94 -16.61
CA GLY A 40 18.84 -14.27 -17.98
C GLY A 40 18.30 -13.09 -18.80
N LEU A 41 17.62 -12.13 -18.15
CA LEU A 41 17.07 -10.93 -18.80
C LEU A 41 18.06 -9.75 -18.74
N ALA A 42 18.82 -9.65 -17.64
CA ALA A 42 19.84 -8.63 -17.46
C ALA A 42 20.97 -8.73 -18.50
N LYS A 43 21.37 -9.96 -18.87
CA LYS A 43 22.42 -10.20 -19.86
C LYS A 43 22.05 -9.72 -21.28
N MET A 44 20.76 -9.69 -21.62
CA MET A 44 20.30 -9.14 -22.91
C MET A 44 20.20 -7.60 -22.91
N ILE A 45 20.00 -6.98 -21.75
CA ILE A 45 19.94 -5.51 -21.61
C ILE A 45 21.35 -4.91 -21.53
N ASP A 46 22.31 -5.66 -20.99
CA ASP A 46 23.72 -5.27 -20.85
C ASP A 46 24.49 -5.20 -22.19
N GLU A 47 24.00 -5.87 -23.23
CA GLU A 47 24.60 -5.84 -24.58
C GLU A 47 24.35 -4.52 -25.33
N SER A 48 23.44 -3.67 -24.84
CA SER A 48 23.25 -2.30 -25.34
C SER A 48 23.57 -1.29 -24.24
N SER A 49 24.78 -0.71 -24.29
CA SER A 49 25.22 0.32 -23.34
C SER A 49 24.26 1.52 -23.20
N ALA A 50 23.38 1.75 -24.19
CA ALA A 50 22.34 2.77 -24.14
C ALA A 50 21.10 2.31 -23.34
N ALA A 51 20.68 1.05 -23.47
CA ALA A 51 19.58 0.50 -22.69
C ALA A 51 19.95 0.36 -21.21
N ALA A 52 21.16 -0.12 -20.92
CA ALA A 52 21.68 -0.21 -19.55
C ALA A 52 21.75 1.18 -18.86
N LYS A 53 22.21 2.21 -19.60
CA LYS A 53 22.23 3.60 -19.09
C LYS A 53 20.82 4.15 -18.84
N LEU A 54 19.87 3.87 -19.72
CA LEU A 54 18.49 4.31 -19.58
C LEU A 54 17.83 3.63 -18.35
N VAL A 55 18.04 2.32 -18.17
CA VAL A 55 17.57 1.60 -16.97
C VAL A 55 18.20 2.15 -15.69
N GLN A 56 19.49 2.50 -15.71
CA GLN A 56 20.17 3.08 -14.56
C GLN A 56 19.62 4.48 -14.20
N GLN A 57 19.43 5.34 -15.20
CA GLN A 57 18.83 6.66 -15.02
C GLN A 57 17.40 6.57 -14.45
N MET A 58 16.62 5.62 -14.95
CA MET A 58 15.28 5.33 -14.45
C MET A 58 15.31 4.96 -12.95
N ARG A 59 16.24 4.10 -12.52
CA ARG A 59 16.39 3.70 -11.12
C ARG A 59 16.79 4.86 -10.21
N GLU A 60 17.69 5.71 -10.68
CA GLU A 60 18.13 6.90 -9.93
C GLU A 60 16.96 7.88 -9.73
N GLN A 61 16.14 8.09 -10.76
CA GLN A 61 14.92 8.90 -10.65
C GLN A 61 13.90 8.29 -9.68
N ASP A 62 13.72 6.98 -9.67
CA ASP A 62 12.83 6.29 -8.72
C ASP A 62 13.28 6.47 -7.27
N GLN A 63 14.58 6.34 -7.02
CA GLN A 63 15.13 6.53 -5.68
C GLN A 63 14.94 7.97 -5.20
N LEU A 64 15.16 8.95 -6.08
CA LEU A 64 14.92 10.36 -5.76
C LEU A 64 13.45 10.63 -5.47
N ALA A 65 12.53 10.13 -6.29
CA ALA A 65 11.09 10.29 -6.09
C ALA A 65 10.64 9.62 -4.78
N ARG A 66 11.17 8.44 -4.45
CA ARG A 66 10.86 7.72 -3.22
C ARG A 66 11.38 8.40 -1.96
N ILE A 67 12.55 9.05 -2.03
CA ILE A 67 13.05 9.90 -0.95
C ILE A 67 12.17 11.13 -0.80
N ALA A 68 11.75 11.75 -1.91
CA ALA A 68 11.02 13.01 -1.89
C ALA A 68 9.54 12.87 -1.53
N PHE A 69 8.91 11.75 -1.88
CA PHE A 69 7.45 11.58 -1.81
C PHE A 69 6.98 10.24 -1.21
N GLY A 70 7.89 9.29 -1.01
CA GLY A 70 7.56 7.97 -0.48
C GLY A 70 7.57 7.92 1.06
N PRO A 71 7.71 6.72 1.65
CA PRO A 71 7.70 6.49 3.09
C PRO A 71 8.66 7.38 3.91
N PHE A 72 9.79 7.79 3.33
CA PHE A 72 10.75 8.67 3.99
C PHE A 72 10.17 10.08 4.23
N GLU A 73 9.44 10.62 3.25
CA GLU A 73 8.77 11.91 3.37
C GLU A 73 7.59 11.83 4.35
N ASP A 74 6.83 10.73 4.35
CA ASP A 74 5.80 10.47 5.35
C ASP A 74 6.39 10.46 6.78
N LEU A 75 7.54 9.79 6.96
CA LEU A 75 8.29 9.79 8.22
C LEU A 75 8.75 11.18 8.65
N ARG A 76 9.18 12.00 7.69
CA ARG A 76 9.60 13.38 7.95
C ARG A 76 8.42 14.24 8.40
N ARG A 77 7.26 14.16 7.73
CA ARG A 77 6.05 14.97 8.00
C ARG A 77 5.46 14.75 9.38
N THR A 78 5.51 13.53 9.87
CA THR A 78 4.96 13.17 11.20
C THR A 78 5.84 13.63 12.37
N GLY A 79 7.02 14.19 12.12
CA GLY A 79 7.95 14.62 13.18
C GLY A 79 8.60 13.48 13.96
N VAL A 80 8.33 12.21 13.59
CA VAL A 80 8.94 11.00 14.18
C VAL A 80 10.45 10.93 13.88
N MET A 81 10.94 11.75 12.94
CA MET A 81 12.35 12.01 12.65
C MET A 81 13.13 12.77 13.75
N LEU A 82 12.75 12.70 15.02
CA LEU A 82 13.67 13.02 16.13
C LEU A 82 14.92 12.09 16.13
N GLU A 83 14.88 10.98 15.40
CA GLU A 83 16.01 10.08 15.11
C GLU A 83 16.89 10.50 13.91
N ALA A 84 16.45 11.37 13.00
CA ALA A 84 17.25 11.78 11.82
C ALA A 84 18.53 12.55 12.21
N LYS A 85 18.48 13.23 13.35
CA LYS A 85 19.66 13.82 14.00
C LYS A 85 20.74 12.79 14.37
N LYS A 86 20.36 11.53 14.62
CA LYS A 86 21.29 10.42 14.91
C LYS A 86 21.91 9.82 13.64
N LEU A 87 21.25 9.97 12.48
CA LEU A 87 21.74 9.49 11.18
C LEU A 87 22.65 10.50 10.45
N GLY A 88 22.90 11.67 11.03
CA GLY A 88 23.78 12.69 10.45
C GLY A 88 23.25 13.33 9.16
N ILE A 89 21.96 13.12 8.84
CA ILE A 89 21.31 13.74 7.69
C ILE A 89 20.94 15.17 8.09
N GLU A 90 21.57 16.16 7.46
CA GLU A 90 21.18 17.56 7.60
C GLU A 90 19.74 17.72 7.09
N VAL A 91 18.78 17.84 8.00
CA VAL A 91 17.34 18.00 7.70
C VAL A 91 17.10 19.10 6.65
N GLY A 92 17.90 20.17 6.66
CA GLY A 92 17.83 21.24 5.66
C GLY A 92 18.12 20.81 4.22
N ARG A 93 19.04 19.86 3.99
CA ARG A 93 19.34 19.35 2.64
C ARG A 93 18.22 18.46 2.10
N VAL A 94 17.51 17.77 2.99
CA VAL A 94 16.32 16.98 2.64
C VAL A 94 15.17 17.91 2.29
N ASP A 95 14.92 18.97 3.06
CA ASP A 95 13.87 19.93 2.75
C ASP A 95 14.10 20.63 1.41
N GLU A 96 15.36 20.99 1.10
CA GLU A 96 15.73 21.51 -0.21
C GLU A 96 15.50 20.49 -1.33
N LEU A 97 15.81 19.22 -1.10
CA LEU A 97 15.58 18.15 -2.08
C LEU A 97 14.09 17.90 -2.31
N VAL A 98 13.27 17.83 -1.26
CA VAL A 98 11.81 17.66 -1.34
C VAL A 98 11.19 18.87 -2.05
N ARG A 99 11.62 20.10 -1.70
CA ARG A 99 11.13 21.32 -2.36
C ARG A 99 11.52 21.32 -3.85
N ALA A 100 12.79 21.06 -4.16
CA ALA A 100 13.26 21.02 -5.54
C ALA A 100 12.57 19.90 -6.35
N ALA A 101 12.30 18.76 -5.73
CA ALA A 101 11.52 17.70 -6.35
C ALA A 101 10.07 18.14 -6.60
N THR A 102 9.41 18.76 -5.62
CA THR A 102 8.02 19.22 -5.72
C THR A 102 7.86 20.33 -6.78
N GLU A 103 8.81 21.26 -6.87
CA GLU A 103 8.80 22.36 -7.85
C GLU A 103 8.88 21.88 -9.31
N ARG A 104 9.29 20.62 -9.55
CA ARG A 104 9.30 20.00 -10.88
C ARG A 104 7.95 19.48 -11.31
N PHE A 105 7.03 19.27 -10.36
CA PHE A 105 5.69 18.82 -10.65
C PHE A 105 4.84 19.98 -11.14
N ARG A 106 4.10 19.73 -12.22
CA ARG A 106 3.19 20.70 -12.82
C ARG A 106 1.93 20.01 -13.33
N LEU A 107 0.96 20.81 -13.74
CA LEU A 107 -0.15 20.31 -14.56
C LEU A 107 0.34 20.18 -16.02
N PRO A 108 -0.12 19.16 -16.77
CA PRO A 108 0.13 19.09 -18.20
C PRO A 108 -0.53 20.27 -18.92
N GLU A 109 0.12 20.76 -19.97
CA GLU A 109 -0.56 21.66 -20.93
C GLU A 109 -1.57 20.87 -21.77
N PHE A 110 -2.57 21.54 -22.35
CA PHE A 110 -3.62 20.86 -23.13
C PHE A 110 -3.09 19.93 -24.24
N LYS A 111 -2.08 20.37 -24.98
CA LYS A 111 -1.44 19.57 -26.04
C LYS A 111 -0.68 18.38 -25.48
N GLU A 112 -0.04 18.55 -24.33
CA GLU A 112 0.70 17.50 -23.64
C GLU A 112 -0.25 16.46 -23.05
N ALA A 113 -1.34 16.88 -22.40
CA ALA A 113 -2.41 16.01 -21.93
C ALA A 113 -2.94 15.11 -23.05
N SER A 114 -3.19 15.70 -24.22
CA SER A 114 -3.62 14.95 -25.42
C SER A 114 -2.58 13.92 -25.86
N ALA A 115 -1.30 14.30 -25.86
CA ALA A 115 -0.19 13.40 -26.21
C ALA A 115 -0.01 12.26 -25.19
N LEU A 116 -0.23 12.52 -23.90
CA LEU A 116 -0.17 11.50 -22.84
C LEU A 116 -1.28 10.46 -23.00
N VAL A 117 -2.51 10.88 -23.32
CA VAL A 117 -3.62 9.97 -23.59
C VAL A 117 -3.29 9.06 -24.77
N GLU A 118 -2.75 9.60 -25.86
CA GLU A 118 -2.37 8.82 -27.03
C GLU A 118 -1.18 7.89 -26.74
N ALA A 119 -0.16 8.37 -26.02
CA ALA A 119 0.98 7.55 -25.62
C ALA A 119 0.55 6.38 -24.74
N TYR A 120 -0.41 6.61 -23.83
CA TYR A 120 -0.97 5.57 -22.98
C TYR A 120 -1.78 4.53 -23.77
N ARG A 121 -2.61 4.98 -24.73
CA ARG A 121 -3.37 4.09 -25.64
C ARG A 121 -2.45 3.20 -26.47
N LEU A 122 -1.28 3.68 -26.87
CA LEU A 122 -0.34 2.98 -27.76
C LEU A 122 0.78 2.23 -27.02
N GLY A 123 0.97 2.47 -25.71
CA GLY A 123 2.15 2.03 -24.96
C GLY A 123 2.16 0.53 -24.61
N PRO A 124 3.33 -0.11 -24.37
CA PRO A 124 3.43 -1.53 -24.02
C PRO A 124 2.90 -1.91 -22.62
N GLY A 125 2.82 -0.94 -21.68
CA GLY A 125 2.17 -1.12 -20.36
C GLY A 125 0.65 -1.21 -20.43
N SER A 126 0.07 -0.96 -21.61
CA SER A 126 -1.37 -1.10 -21.88
C SER A 126 -1.88 -2.54 -21.87
N LYS A 127 -0.97 -3.52 -21.82
CA LYS A 127 -1.23 -4.86 -22.37
C LYS A 127 -2.32 -5.67 -21.67
N THR A 128 -2.71 -5.35 -20.42
CA THR A 128 -3.77 -6.11 -19.73
C THR A 128 -4.96 -5.25 -19.30
N LEU A 129 -4.77 -4.10 -18.63
CA LEU A 129 -5.89 -3.26 -18.17
C LEU A 129 -6.25 -2.10 -19.12
N ALA A 130 -5.26 -1.45 -19.74
CA ALA A 130 -5.51 -0.26 -20.57
C ALA A 130 -6.14 -0.59 -21.93
N ASN A 131 -5.65 -1.63 -22.62
CA ASN A 131 -6.19 -2.11 -23.90
C ASN A 131 -7.63 -2.59 -23.79
N LEU A 132 -8.00 -2.98 -22.58
CA LEU A 132 -9.31 -3.52 -22.30
C LEU A 132 -10.32 -2.37 -22.08
N TYR A 133 -10.02 -1.29 -21.33
CA TYR A 133 -11.08 -0.32 -20.97
C TYR A 133 -10.69 1.15 -20.59
N GLY A 134 -9.48 1.67 -20.91
CA GLY A 134 -8.93 2.85 -20.18
C GLY A 134 -8.88 4.22 -20.85
N GLY A 135 -8.96 4.34 -22.18
CA GLY A 135 -8.57 5.58 -22.88
C GLY A 135 -9.35 6.83 -22.45
N ASP A 136 -10.67 6.73 -22.34
CA ASP A 136 -11.53 7.86 -22.01
C ASP A 136 -11.58 8.16 -20.51
N VAL A 137 -11.33 7.14 -19.68
CA VAL A 137 -11.24 7.28 -18.22
C VAL A 137 -9.98 8.06 -17.86
N PHE A 138 -8.85 7.71 -18.49
CA PHE A 138 -7.60 8.41 -18.29
C PHE A 138 -7.66 9.87 -18.76
N ALA A 139 -8.27 10.12 -19.93
CA ALA A 139 -8.48 11.48 -20.43
C ALA A 139 -9.31 12.34 -19.45
N LYS A 140 -10.45 11.81 -18.97
CA LYS A 140 -11.28 12.49 -17.96
C LYS A 140 -10.54 12.74 -16.65
N ALA A 141 -9.71 11.79 -16.22
CA ALA A 141 -8.92 11.94 -15.01
C ALA A 141 -7.89 13.07 -15.16
N ILE A 142 -7.19 13.16 -16.29
CA ILE A 142 -6.27 14.27 -16.58
C ILE A 142 -7.01 15.61 -16.57
N GLU A 143 -8.19 15.69 -17.19
CA GLU A 143 -9.02 16.91 -17.22
C GLU A 143 -9.56 17.29 -15.83
N SER A 144 -9.71 16.32 -14.93
CA SER A 144 -10.28 16.54 -13.58
C SER A 144 -9.21 16.90 -12.55
N MET A 145 -7.96 16.51 -12.79
CA MET A 145 -6.84 16.75 -11.88
C MET A 145 -6.58 18.25 -11.70
N ARG A 146 -6.39 18.69 -10.45
CA ARG A 146 -6.14 20.08 -10.07
C ARG A 146 -4.80 20.29 -9.38
N THR A 147 -4.22 19.22 -8.86
CA THR A 147 -2.92 19.24 -8.19
C THR A 147 -1.78 18.93 -9.18
N PRO A 148 -0.63 19.61 -9.10
CA PRO A 148 0.57 19.25 -9.86
C PRO A 148 0.99 17.80 -9.65
N TRP A 149 1.01 17.02 -10.74
CA TRP A 149 1.18 15.56 -10.69
C TRP A 149 2.13 15.04 -11.77
N LEU A 150 2.40 15.83 -12.81
CA LEU A 150 3.29 15.46 -13.90
C LEU A 150 4.71 15.94 -13.58
N ASP A 151 5.65 15.01 -13.48
CA ASP A 151 7.06 15.33 -13.29
C ASP A 151 7.65 15.81 -14.63
N ALA A 152 8.14 17.06 -14.66
CA ALA A 152 8.82 17.59 -15.83
C ALA A 152 10.15 16.87 -16.16
N ALA A 153 10.74 16.17 -15.18
CA ALA A 153 11.97 15.38 -15.36
C ALA A 153 11.71 13.92 -15.73
N ASP A 154 10.53 13.38 -15.42
CA ASP A 154 10.12 12.01 -15.78
C ASP A 154 8.61 11.94 -16.10
N THR A 155 8.26 12.57 -17.22
CA THR A 155 6.89 12.72 -17.70
C THR A 155 6.25 11.38 -18.03
N ALA A 156 7.00 10.45 -18.63
CA ALA A 156 6.49 9.14 -19.01
C ALA A 156 6.10 8.31 -17.78
N ARG A 157 6.93 8.32 -16.73
CA ARG A 157 6.66 7.56 -15.51
C ARG A 157 5.52 8.14 -14.70
N SER A 158 5.49 9.45 -14.48
CA SER A 158 4.39 10.10 -13.75
C SER A 158 3.05 9.93 -14.48
N ALA A 159 3.03 10.04 -15.81
CA ALA A 159 1.88 9.69 -16.64
C ALA A 159 1.48 8.21 -16.52
N GLY A 160 2.44 7.29 -16.57
CA GLY A 160 2.21 5.86 -16.41
C GLY A 160 1.60 5.52 -15.05
N ALA A 161 2.21 6.00 -13.96
CA ALA A 161 1.72 5.81 -12.59
C ALA A 161 0.28 6.31 -12.43
N PHE A 162 -0.01 7.52 -12.92
CA PHE A 162 -1.36 8.07 -12.86
C PHE A 162 -2.35 7.21 -13.65
N ALA A 163 -1.98 6.76 -14.84
CA ALA A 163 -2.84 5.93 -15.69
C ALA A 163 -3.10 4.53 -15.11
N GLU A 164 -2.10 3.94 -14.48
CA GLU A 164 -2.21 2.65 -13.78
C GLU A 164 -3.13 2.76 -12.56
N LEU A 165 -3.01 3.81 -11.75
CA LEU A 165 -3.96 4.08 -10.65
C LEU A 165 -5.40 4.19 -11.17
N GLN A 166 -5.62 4.94 -12.26
CA GLN A 166 -6.94 5.04 -12.89
C GLN A 166 -7.44 3.68 -13.39
N SER A 167 -6.54 2.84 -13.91
CA SER A 167 -6.87 1.50 -14.42
C SER A 167 -7.27 0.54 -13.31
N ILE A 168 -6.53 0.52 -12.20
CA ILE A 168 -6.87 -0.26 -11.01
C ILE A 168 -8.24 0.17 -10.51
N GLY A 169 -8.47 1.49 -10.39
CA GLY A 169 -9.74 2.06 -9.98
C GLY A 169 -10.91 1.67 -10.86
N PHE A 170 -10.74 1.77 -12.18
CA PHE A 170 -11.73 1.36 -13.17
C PHE A 170 -12.01 -0.15 -13.09
N ALA A 171 -10.97 -0.98 -12.99
CA ALA A 171 -11.10 -2.42 -12.98
C ALA A 171 -11.92 -2.90 -11.77
N LEU A 172 -11.64 -2.36 -10.58
CA LEU A 172 -12.40 -2.67 -9.37
C LEU A 172 -13.86 -2.21 -9.41
N GLN A 173 -14.22 -1.25 -10.26
CA GLN A 173 -15.61 -0.80 -10.43
C GLN A 173 -16.39 -1.64 -11.42
N ASN A 174 -15.72 -2.17 -12.45
CA ASN A 174 -16.39 -2.80 -13.59
C ASN A 174 -16.28 -4.33 -13.58
N PHE A 175 -15.37 -4.91 -12.81
CA PHE A 175 -15.23 -6.37 -12.65
C PHE A 175 -15.61 -6.82 -11.24
N GLN A 176 -16.03 -8.08 -11.13
CA GLN A 176 -16.16 -8.72 -9.83
C GLN A 176 -14.77 -8.81 -9.17
N GLY A 177 -14.66 -8.38 -7.91
CA GLY A 177 -13.38 -8.19 -7.23
C GLY A 177 -12.42 -9.40 -7.26
N PHE A 178 -12.95 -10.61 -7.30
CA PHE A 178 -12.16 -11.85 -7.30
C PHE A 178 -12.15 -12.60 -8.65
N ASP A 179 -12.35 -11.88 -9.76
CA ASP A 179 -12.10 -12.42 -11.10
C ASP A 179 -10.61 -12.77 -11.32
N ASP A 180 -10.33 -13.84 -12.08
CA ASP A 180 -8.97 -14.31 -12.34
C ASP A 180 -8.13 -13.25 -13.05
N ARG A 181 -8.69 -12.59 -14.08
CA ARG A 181 -7.95 -11.59 -14.87
C ARG A 181 -7.66 -10.35 -14.05
N LEU A 182 -8.61 -9.92 -13.24
CA LEU A 182 -8.42 -8.81 -12.31
C LEU A 182 -7.33 -9.16 -11.28
N SER A 183 -7.39 -10.35 -10.70
CA SER A 183 -6.42 -10.80 -9.69
C SER A 183 -5.01 -10.88 -10.25
N ASP A 184 -4.85 -11.43 -11.45
CA ASP A 184 -3.56 -11.51 -12.15
C ASP A 184 -3.04 -10.11 -12.52
N ALA A 185 -3.91 -9.20 -12.96
CA ALA A 185 -3.53 -7.83 -13.26
C ALA A 185 -3.07 -7.07 -12.01
N LEU A 186 -3.78 -7.18 -10.89
CA LEU A 186 -3.39 -6.54 -9.63
C LEU A 186 -2.04 -7.02 -9.12
N ARG A 187 -1.61 -8.26 -9.40
CA ARG A 187 -0.29 -8.75 -8.98
C ARG A 187 0.88 -8.08 -9.70
N ILE A 188 0.65 -7.53 -10.89
CA ILE A 188 1.69 -6.79 -11.64
C ILE A 188 2.09 -5.53 -10.84
N ASP A 189 1.10 -4.89 -10.23
CA ASP A 189 1.23 -3.58 -9.58
C ASP A 189 1.39 -3.70 -8.05
N LEU A 190 0.68 -4.66 -7.44
CA LEU A 190 0.61 -4.84 -5.99
C LEU A 190 1.44 -6.04 -5.49
N GLY A 191 2.24 -6.63 -6.36
CA GLY A 191 3.07 -7.79 -6.03
C GLY A 191 2.32 -9.11 -5.86
N ASP A 192 3.09 -10.18 -5.70
CA ASP A 192 2.61 -11.55 -5.50
C ASP A 192 2.55 -11.91 -4.02
N TRP A 193 1.35 -12.23 -3.53
CA TRP A 193 1.07 -12.51 -2.12
C TRP A 193 0.52 -13.92 -1.91
N ARG A 194 0.68 -14.83 -2.88
CA ARG A 194 0.11 -16.19 -2.79
C ARG A 194 0.77 -17.07 -1.74
N ASP A 195 2.07 -16.87 -1.52
CA ASP A 195 2.81 -17.66 -0.54
C ASP A 195 2.41 -17.27 0.88
N LEU A 196 2.42 -18.27 1.78
CA LEU A 196 2.33 -18.03 3.20
C LEU A 196 3.55 -17.22 3.66
N ILE A 197 3.29 -16.17 4.42
CA ILE A 197 4.32 -15.21 4.84
C ILE A 197 4.72 -15.50 6.27
N ASP A 198 6.01 -15.74 6.48
CA ASP A 198 6.64 -15.56 7.78
C ASP A 198 6.94 -14.08 7.96
N TRP A 199 6.19 -13.43 8.86
CA TRP A 199 6.14 -11.98 8.96
C TRP A 199 7.36 -11.45 9.73
N PRO A 200 8.26 -10.66 9.10
CA PRO A 200 9.39 -10.10 9.82
C PRO A 200 8.89 -9.05 10.83
N GLU A 201 9.23 -9.19 12.11
CA GLU A 201 8.67 -8.33 13.18
C GLU A 201 8.94 -6.83 12.96
N ASN A 202 10.08 -6.49 12.35
CA ASN A 202 10.50 -5.11 12.11
C ASN A 202 9.63 -4.37 11.10
N ILE A 203 8.86 -5.05 10.22
CA ILE A 203 7.94 -4.36 9.31
C ILE A 203 6.80 -3.66 10.08
N PHE A 204 6.47 -4.13 11.29
CA PHE A 204 5.39 -3.56 12.08
C PHE A 204 5.81 -2.31 12.87
N THR A 205 7.11 -2.06 12.98
CA THR A 205 7.65 -0.93 13.74
C THR A 205 8.36 0.08 12.85
N ASP A 206 8.94 -0.35 11.72
CA ASP A 206 9.68 0.49 10.79
C ASP A 206 8.96 0.56 9.42
N ALA A 207 8.50 1.77 9.08
CA ALA A 207 7.77 2.03 7.84
C ALA A 207 8.64 1.93 6.59
N LEU A 208 9.95 2.20 6.67
CA LEU A 208 10.86 2.03 5.54
C LEU A 208 11.07 0.55 5.25
N VAL A 209 11.35 -0.23 6.30
CA VAL A 209 11.52 -1.69 6.18
C VAL A 209 10.26 -2.34 5.64
N ARG A 210 9.08 -1.91 6.11
CA ARG A 210 7.79 -2.42 5.60
C ARG A 210 7.59 -2.12 4.13
N SER A 211 7.88 -0.90 3.71
CA SER A 211 7.75 -0.52 2.31
C SER A 211 8.75 -1.26 1.42
N ASP A 212 9.99 -1.47 1.89
CA ASP A 212 10.97 -2.29 1.16
C ASP A 212 10.53 -3.75 1.08
N PHE A 213 9.89 -4.28 2.13
CA PHE A 213 9.25 -5.59 2.09
C PHE A 213 8.17 -5.67 1.02
N TYR A 214 7.32 -4.64 0.86
CA TYR A 214 6.34 -4.58 -0.22
C TYR A 214 7.00 -4.64 -1.60
N ILE A 215 8.07 -3.87 -1.82
CA ILE A 215 8.83 -3.89 -3.09
C ILE A 215 9.43 -5.27 -3.36
N GLN A 216 10.01 -5.93 -2.35
CA GLN A 216 10.57 -7.28 -2.49
C GLN A 216 9.52 -8.31 -2.93
N ARG A 217 8.24 -8.05 -2.62
CA ARG A 217 7.11 -8.87 -3.08
C ARG A 217 6.57 -8.46 -4.45
N GLY A 218 7.14 -7.44 -5.08
CA GLY A 218 6.75 -6.96 -6.41
C GLY A 218 5.79 -5.77 -6.41
N PHE A 219 5.65 -5.05 -5.30
CA PHE A 219 4.94 -3.76 -5.31
C PHE A 219 5.63 -2.76 -6.24
N ALA A 220 4.83 -2.07 -7.04
CA ALA A 220 5.27 -1.03 -7.96
C ALA A 220 5.33 0.34 -7.26
N PRO A 221 6.51 0.82 -6.82
CA PRO A 221 6.61 2.02 -5.99
C PRO A 221 6.25 3.32 -6.73
N HIS A 222 6.28 3.33 -8.06
CA HIS A 222 5.91 4.53 -8.82
C HIS A 222 4.43 4.90 -8.65
N LEU A 223 3.57 3.96 -8.25
CA LEU A 223 2.15 4.20 -7.96
C LEU A 223 1.94 5.15 -6.77
N THR A 224 2.93 5.28 -5.90
CA THR A 224 2.86 6.08 -4.68
C THR A 224 3.94 7.14 -4.60
N ASN A 225 4.90 7.18 -5.53
CA ASN A 225 5.93 8.22 -5.63
C ASN A 225 5.39 9.52 -6.28
N LEU A 226 4.21 9.98 -5.83
CA LEU A 226 3.58 11.23 -6.22
C LEU A 226 3.59 12.20 -5.03
N PRO A 227 3.65 13.53 -5.24
CA PRO A 227 3.42 14.48 -4.16
C PRO A 227 2.11 14.16 -3.44
N GLY A 228 2.10 14.16 -2.10
CA GLY A 228 0.94 13.68 -1.34
C GLY A 228 -0.42 14.21 -1.77
N PRO A 229 -0.61 15.52 -2.00
CA PRO A 229 -1.88 16.03 -2.51
C PRO A 229 -2.27 15.48 -3.89
N ALA A 230 -1.30 15.21 -4.76
CA ALA A 230 -1.54 14.61 -6.07
C ALA A 230 -1.84 13.11 -5.95
N PHE A 231 -1.20 12.40 -5.04
CA PHE A 231 -1.57 11.02 -4.72
C PHE A 231 -3.02 10.94 -4.22
N ASP A 232 -3.38 11.75 -3.22
CA ASP A 232 -4.71 11.79 -2.60
C ASP A 232 -5.82 12.11 -3.62
N GLU A 233 -5.59 13.07 -4.52
CA GLU A 233 -6.52 13.40 -5.61
C GLU A 233 -6.58 12.27 -6.65
N SER A 234 -5.45 11.66 -7.00
CA SER A 234 -5.39 10.57 -7.98
C SER A 234 -6.17 9.34 -7.55
N VAL A 235 -6.02 8.92 -6.29
CA VAL A 235 -6.81 7.79 -5.72
C VAL A 235 -8.29 8.16 -5.57
N GLY A 236 -8.60 9.44 -5.36
CA GLY A 236 -9.97 9.96 -5.38
C GLY A 236 -10.61 9.85 -6.76
N LEU A 237 -9.93 10.32 -7.81
CA LEU A 237 -10.40 10.26 -9.20
C LEU A 237 -10.54 8.82 -9.71
N ALA A 238 -9.64 7.93 -9.29
CA ALA A 238 -9.75 6.48 -9.57
C ALA A 238 -10.95 5.83 -8.85
N GLY A 239 -11.61 6.56 -7.95
CA GLY A 239 -12.64 6.06 -7.05
C GLY A 239 -12.10 5.03 -6.05
N LEU A 240 -10.78 4.93 -5.89
CA LEU A 240 -10.13 3.99 -4.96
C LEU A 240 -10.29 4.42 -3.52
N ARG A 241 -10.47 5.72 -3.26
CA ARG A 241 -10.84 6.26 -1.96
C ARG A 241 -12.37 6.35 -1.87
N PRO A 242 -13.09 5.25 -1.52
CA PRO A 242 -14.53 5.35 -1.32
C PRO A 242 -14.81 6.29 -0.15
N ALA A 243 -16.03 6.81 -0.09
CA ALA A 243 -16.56 7.32 1.16
C ALA A 243 -16.28 6.28 2.27
N PRO A 244 -15.89 6.71 3.50
CA PRO A 244 -15.74 5.77 4.61
C PRO A 244 -16.96 4.85 4.63
N PRO A 245 -16.80 3.51 4.68
CA PRO A 245 -17.94 2.62 4.56
C PRO A 245 -19.01 3.05 5.56
N GLU A 246 -20.27 3.19 5.13
CA GLU A 246 -21.33 3.62 6.05
C GLU A 246 -21.30 2.70 7.27
N LEU A 247 -21.44 3.31 8.45
CA LEU A 247 -21.56 2.57 9.69
C LEU A 247 -22.73 1.60 9.50
N ALA A 248 -22.43 0.30 9.43
CA ALA A 248 -23.44 -0.67 9.84
C ALA A 248 -23.84 -0.32 11.28
N GLU A 249 -25.09 -0.60 11.70
CA GLU A 249 -25.48 -0.36 13.09
C GLU A 249 -24.36 -0.84 14.03
N PRO A 250 -23.78 0.06 14.84
CA PRO A 250 -22.43 -0.13 15.35
C PRO A 250 -22.37 -1.35 16.25
N TYR A 251 -21.52 -2.29 15.86
CA TYR A 251 -21.28 -3.52 16.62
C TYR A 251 -20.37 -3.30 17.83
N TYR A 252 -19.61 -2.19 17.88
CA TYR A 252 -18.88 -1.65 19.04
C TYR A 252 -18.19 -0.32 18.66
N ARG A 253 -18.05 0.64 19.59
CA ARG A 253 -17.24 1.86 19.41
C ARG A 253 -16.34 2.05 20.63
N GLY A 254 -15.02 1.95 20.45
CA GLY A 254 -14.05 2.43 21.44
C GLY A 254 -13.86 3.94 21.30
N GLU A 255 -13.71 4.64 22.41
CA GLU A 255 -13.43 6.08 22.47
C GLU A 255 -11.93 6.35 22.29
N GLY A 256 -11.58 7.39 21.54
CA GLY A 256 -10.19 7.84 21.40
C GLY A 256 -10.11 9.23 20.77
N ASP A 257 -9.52 10.15 21.54
CA ASP A 257 -9.45 11.60 21.35
C ASP A 257 -8.36 12.09 20.36
N GLU A 258 -8.52 13.37 20.04
CA GLU A 258 -7.83 14.28 19.11
C GLU A 258 -6.31 14.44 19.34
N ASP A 259 -5.52 14.18 18.28
CA ASP A 259 -4.23 14.83 18.00
C ASP A 259 -4.13 15.00 16.46
N GLU A 260 -4.82 16.04 15.98
CA GLU A 260 -5.36 16.18 14.61
C GLU A 260 -4.43 16.96 13.65
N ALA A 261 -3.39 16.33 13.12
CA ALA A 261 -2.83 16.67 11.79
C ALA A 261 -1.74 15.68 11.37
N ALA A 262 -0.82 15.35 12.29
CA ALA A 262 0.30 14.46 12.02
C ALA A 262 -0.12 12.99 11.86
N PHE A 263 -1.27 12.61 12.42
CA PHE A 263 -1.83 11.25 12.35
C PHE A 263 -3.01 11.11 11.39
N GLN A 264 -3.29 12.11 10.54
CA GLN A 264 -4.48 12.07 9.69
C GLN A 264 -4.56 10.78 8.85
N ARG A 265 -3.49 10.38 8.15
CA ARG A 265 -3.46 9.10 7.40
C ARG A 265 -3.71 7.89 8.31
N THR A 266 -3.08 7.84 9.48
CA THR A 266 -3.26 6.73 10.43
C THR A 266 -4.69 6.66 10.95
N ASN A 267 -5.29 7.80 11.30
CA ASN A 267 -6.66 7.88 11.81
C ASN A 267 -7.69 7.52 10.72
N GLU A 268 -7.48 8.01 9.50
CA GLU A 268 -8.31 7.63 8.35
C GLU A 268 -8.19 6.14 8.02
N ALA A 269 -6.98 5.58 8.07
CA ALA A 269 -6.76 4.15 7.87
C ALA A 269 -7.42 3.31 8.97
N HIS A 270 -7.34 3.76 10.23
CA HIS A 270 -7.98 3.13 11.36
C HIS A 270 -9.51 3.11 11.22
N ASP A 271 -10.14 4.27 10.97
CA ASP A 271 -11.59 4.39 10.77
C ASP A 271 -12.09 3.48 9.63
N ARG A 272 -11.35 3.46 8.51
CA ARG A 272 -11.69 2.61 7.35
C ARG A 272 -11.58 1.13 7.68
N LEU A 273 -10.52 0.68 8.33
CA LEU A 273 -10.35 -0.72 8.74
C LEU A 273 -11.42 -1.14 9.74
N GLN A 274 -11.74 -0.29 10.72
CA GLN A 274 -12.77 -0.59 11.71
C GLN A 274 -14.12 -0.80 11.04
N ARG A 275 -14.54 0.11 10.14
CA ARG A 275 -15.78 -0.01 9.38
C ARG A 275 -15.79 -1.22 8.46
N PHE A 276 -14.66 -1.48 7.80
CA PHE A 276 -14.48 -2.67 6.96
C PHE A 276 -14.66 -3.95 7.77
N GLU A 277 -13.98 -4.08 8.91
CA GLU A 277 -14.08 -5.27 9.77
C GLU A 277 -15.50 -5.44 10.32
N SER A 278 -16.18 -4.37 10.74
CA SER A 278 -17.57 -4.45 11.18
C SER A 278 -18.50 -4.97 10.08
N ARG A 279 -18.35 -4.46 8.85
CA ARG A 279 -19.12 -4.94 7.69
C ARG A 279 -18.78 -6.38 7.34
N LEU A 280 -17.50 -6.75 7.36
CA LEU A 280 -17.06 -8.11 7.10
C LEU A 280 -17.62 -9.09 8.14
N ARG A 281 -17.57 -8.76 9.44
CA ARG A 281 -18.16 -9.58 10.51
C ARG A 281 -19.65 -9.77 10.27
N LYS A 282 -20.39 -8.69 10.00
CA LYS A 282 -21.82 -8.77 9.71
C LYS A 282 -22.09 -9.66 8.50
N PHE A 283 -21.37 -9.46 7.40
CA PHE A 283 -21.52 -10.27 6.21
C PHE A 283 -21.28 -11.76 6.50
N ILE A 284 -20.17 -12.10 7.17
CA ILE A 284 -19.85 -13.49 7.54
C ILE A 284 -20.99 -14.06 8.40
N ASP A 285 -21.45 -13.33 9.41
CA ASP A 285 -22.52 -13.80 10.28
C ASP A 285 -23.83 -14.05 9.52
N ASP A 286 -24.23 -13.13 8.64
CA ASP A 286 -25.44 -13.22 7.83
C ASP A 286 -25.39 -14.45 6.90
N VAL A 287 -24.31 -14.61 6.12
CA VAL A 287 -24.21 -15.73 5.16
C VAL A 287 -24.02 -17.08 5.84
N MET A 288 -23.30 -17.12 6.95
CA MET A 288 -23.10 -18.35 7.71
C MET A 288 -24.36 -18.76 8.47
N THR A 289 -25.12 -17.80 9.00
CA THR A 289 -26.42 -18.06 9.63
C THR A 289 -27.43 -18.55 8.61
N ALA A 290 -27.46 -17.97 7.40
CA ALA A 290 -28.33 -18.45 6.33
C ALA A 290 -28.03 -19.90 5.92
N ALA A 291 -26.75 -20.30 5.88
CA ALA A 291 -26.34 -21.63 5.46
C ALA A 291 -26.42 -22.70 6.56
N PHE A 292 -26.10 -22.35 7.81
CA PHE A 292 -25.89 -23.30 8.91
C PHE A 292 -26.73 -23.02 10.16
N GLY A 293 -27.53 -21.95 10.16
CA GLY A 293 -28.36 -21.50 11.29
C GLY A 293 -27.59 -20.70 12.35
N ASP A 294 -28.32 -20.15 13.33
CA ASP A 294 -27.80 -19.24 14.37
C ASP A 294 -26.67 -19.81 15.22
N GLN A 295 -26.49 -21.13 15.21
CA GLN A 295 -25.47 -21.84 15.97
C GLN A 295 -24.24 -22.20 15.13
N TRP A 296 -24.08 -21.61 13.93
CA TRP A 296 -22.96 -21.88 13.03
C TRP A 296 -21.61 -21.73 13.73
N THR A 297 -21.46 -20.76 14.64
CA THR A 297 -20.22 -20.52 15.40
C THR A 297 -19.78 -21.70 16.27
N LYS A 298 -20.69 -22.64 16.61
CA LYS A 298 -20.35 -23.86 17.35
C LYS A 298 -19.66 -24.93 16.50
N HIS A 299 -19.97 -24.98 15.20
CA HIS A 299 -19.57 -26.10 14.34
C HIS A 299 -18.62 -25.69 13.20
N GLN A 300 -18.73 -24.44 12.75
CA GLN A 300 -18.03 -23.94 11.57
C GLN A 300 -16.83 -23.03 11.89
N VAL A 301 -16.62 -22.70 13.17
CA VAL A 301 -15.41 -21.99 13.63
C VAL A 301 -14.41 -23.01 14.15
N PRO A 302 -13.13 -22.96 13.73
CA PRO A 302 -12.08 -23.82 14.28
C PRO A 302 -12.01 -23.74 15.81
N GLY A 303 -11.80 -24.89 16.47
CA GLY A 303 -11.93 -25.02 17.93
C GLY A 303 -11.07 -24.02 18.73
N GLU A 304 -9.82 -23.82 18.30
CA GLU A 304 -8.89 -22.87 18.93
C GLU A 304 -9.36 -21.41 18.77
N ILE A 305 -9.87 -21.04 17.60
CA ILE A 305 -10.42 -19.69 17.34
C ILE A 305 -11.66 -19.48 18.20
N ARG A 306 -12.59 -20.45 18.20
CA ARG A 306 -13.82 -20.39 18.99
C ARG A 306 -13.53 -20.25 20.48
N LYS A 307 -12.54 -20.97 21.01
CA LYS A 307 -12.12 -20.89 22.41
C LYS A 307 -11.64 -19.47 22.75
N LYS A 308 -10.77 -18.88 21.90
CA LYS A 308 -10.31 -17.49 22.07
C LYS A 308 -11.46 -16.49 22.09
N TRP A 309 -12.48 -16.67 21.24
CA TRP A 309 -13.65 -15.79 21.22
C TRP A 309 -14.47 -15.89 22.49
N LEU A 310 -14.68 -17.11 23.01
CA LEU A 310 -15.38 -17.33 24.29
C LEU A 310 -14.61 -16.71 25.46
N ASP A 311 -13.29 -16.85 25.49
CA ASP A 311 -12.45 -16.25 26.53
C ASP A 311 -12.52 -14.70 26.51
N LYS A 312 -12.51 -14.10 25.31
CA LYS A 312 -12.70 -12.64 25.15
C LYS A 312 -14.10 -12.19 25.54
N LYS A 313 -15.14 -12.93 25.15
CA LYS A 313 -16.52 -12.65 25.53
C LYS A 313 -16.68 -12.65 27.05
N GLN A 314 -16.16 -13.68 27.71
CA GLN A 314 -16.22 -13.78 29.17
C GLN A 314 -15.51 -12.59 29.84
N LYS A 315 -14.31 -12.22 29.37
CA LYS A 315 -13.58 -11.05 29.89
C LYS A 315 -14.35 -9.74 29.71
N ALA A 316 -15.00 -9.54 28.57
CA ALA A 316 -15.82 -8.35 28.33
C ALA A 316 -17.03 -8.31 29.29
N MET A 317 -17.69 -9.45 29.49
CA MET A 317 -18.79 -9.57 30.46
C MET A 317 -18.33 -9.33 31.90
N ASP A 318 -17.16 -9.85 32.28
CA ASP A 318 -16.54 -9.63 33.60
C ASP A 318 -16.20 -8.14 33.82
N ASN A 319 -15.89 -7.41 32.74
CA ASN A 319 -15.66 -5.96 32.76
C ASN A 319 -16.95 -5.12 32.71
N GLY A 320 -18.13 -5.76 32.66
CA GLY A 320 -19.43 -5.09 32.62
C GLY A 320 -19.85 -4.58 31.24
N GLU A 321 -19.19 -5.04 30.16
CA GLU A 321 -19.60 -4.71 28.79
C GLU A 321 -20.87 -5.47 28.39
N GLY A 322 -21.60 -4.93 27.40
CA GLY A 322 -22.81 -5.54 26.86
C GLY A 322 -22.54 -6.91 26.21
N GLU A 323 -23.56 -7.76 26.18
CA GLU A 323 -23.46 -9.05 25.48
C GLU A 323 -23.56 -8.85 23.96
N HIS A 324 -22.54 -9.32 23.24
CA HIS A 324 -22.54 -9.35 21.77
C HIS A 324 -22.47 -10.80 21.23
N PRO A 325 -22.91 -11.04 19.97
CA PRO A 325 -22.74 -12.34 19.33
C PRO A 325 -21.26 -12.72 19.19
N LEU A 326 -20.96 -14.02 19.15
CA LEU A 326 -19.59 -14.51 19.36
C LEU A 326 -18.57 -14.01 18.31
N ILE A 327 -19.00 -13.78 17.06
CA ILE A 327 -18.16 -13.21 16.00
C ILE A 327 -17.70 -11.77 16.29
N ALA A 328 -18.34 -11.04 17.21
CA ALA A 328 -17.90 -9.71 17.65
C ALA A 328 -16.48 -9.72 18.20
N TYR A 329 -16.07 -10.84 18.78
CA TYR A 329 -14.79 -11.04 19.44
C TYR A 329 -13.69 -11.58 18.51
N ALA A 330 -13.99 -11.65 17.21
CA ALA A 330 -13.05 -12.07 16.16
C ALA A 330 -11.92 -11.06 15.95
N ASP A 331 -10.69 -11.57 15.87
CA ASP A 331 -9.53 -10.82 15.38
C ASP A 331 -9.45 -10.85 13.85
N PHE A 332 -8.73 -9.89 13.29
CA PHE A 332 -8.50 -9.79 11.84
C PHE A 332 -7.96 -11.09 11.21
N THR A 333 -7.10 -11.81 11.93
CA THR A 333 -6.49 -13.06 11.46
C THR A 333 -7.45 -14.25 11.49
N ASP A 334 -8.58 -14.15 12.18
CA ASP A 334 -9.53 -15.26 12.33
C ASP A 334 -10.41 -15.43 11.09
N TYR A 335 -10.57 -14.38 10.27
CA TYR A 335 -11.47 -14.41 9.12
C TYR A 335 -11.02 -15.38 8.03
N VAL A 336 -9.74 -15.36 7.65
CA VAL A 336 -9.23 -16.22 6.57
C VAL A 336 -9.45 -17.70 6.90
N PRO A 337 -9.02 -18.24 8.07
CA PRO A 337 -9.28 -19.64 8.42
C PRO A 337 -10.75 -20.03 8.47
N ILE A 338 -11.67 -19.09 8.72
CA ILE A 338 -13.11 -19.35 8.70
C ILE A 338 -13.63 -19.37 7.26
N ILE A 339 -13.27 -18.37 6.46
CA ILE A 339 -13.70 -18.24 5.06
C ILE A 339 -13.17 -19.41 4.21
N THR A 340 -11.91 -19.79 4.40
CA THR A 340 -11.24 -20.80 3.56
C THR A 340 -11.39 -22.23 4.09
N ARG A 341 -12.06 -22.43 5.23
CA ARG A 341 -12.38 -23.75 5.76
C ARG A 341 -13.18 -24.55 4.73
N THR A 342 -12.79 -25.79 4.45
CA THR A 342 -13.32 -26.57 3.31
C THR A 342 -14.85 -26.60 3.21
N ASP A 343 -15.55 -26.87 4.31
CA ASP A 343 -17.01 -26.92 4.38
C ASP A 343 -17.67 -25.55 4.18
N ASN A 344 -17.14 -24.50 4.81
CA ASN A 344 -17.60 -23.11 4.65
C ASN A 344 -17.32 -22.59 3.24
N TRP A 345 -16.15 -22.90 2.70
CA TRP A 345 -15.71 -22.49 1.37
C TRP A 345 -16.68 -23.01 0.33
N THR A 346 -16.83 -24.33 0.22
CA THR A 346 -17.67 -24.96 -0.81
C THR A 346 -19.15 -24.57 -0.69
N GLN A 347 -19.68 -24.39 0.53
CA GLN A 347 -21.12 -24.15 0.73
C GLN A 347 -21.50 -22.68 0.69
N VAL A 348 -20.61 -21.77 1.05
CA VAL A 348 -20.95 -20.36 1.29
C VAL A 348 -20.06 -19.40 0.50
N PHE A 349 -18.75 -19.57 0.59
CA PHE A 349 -17.81 -18.53 0.17
C PHE A 349 -17.28 -18.67 -1.26
N GLU A 350 -17.24 -19.89 -1.82
CA GLU A 350 -16.79 -20.15 -3.19
C GLU A 350 -17.63 -19.41 -4.23
N PRO A 351 -18.98 -19.39 -4.18
CA PRO A 351 -19.78 -18.65 -5.15
C PRO A 351 -19.55 -17.13 -5.12
N ILE A 352 -19.07 -16.63 -3.99
CA ILE A 352 -18.89 -15.19 -3.71
C ILE A 352 -17.47 -14.76 -4.11
N PHE A 353 -16.47 -15.45 -3.56
CA PHE A 353 -15.06 -15.08 -3.69
C PHE A 353 -14.31 -15.86 -4.78
N ARG A 354 -14.92 -16.88 -5.38
CA ARG A 354 -14.41 -17.72 -6.47
C ARG A 354 -13.17 -18.55 -6.14
N ARG A 355 -12.09 -17.95 -5.62
CA ARG A 355 -10.84 -18.63 -5.25
C ARG A 355 -10.33 -18.18 -3.88
N SER A 356 -10.09 -19.15 -3.00
CA SER A 356 -9.65 -18.89 -1.62
C SER A 356 -8.28 -18.22 -1.57
N ALA A 357 -7.39 -18.56 -2.50
CA ALA A 357 -6.06 -17.94 -2.63
C ALA A 357 -6.16 -16.41 -2.79
N PHE A 358 -7.14 -15.91 -3.55
CA PHE A 358 -7.26 -14.48 -3.76
C PHE A 358 -7.74 -13.75 -2.50
N VAL A 359 -8.62 -14.38 -1.72
CA VAL A 359 -9.02 -13.88 -0.40
C VAL A 359 -7.79 -13.84 0.50
N GLN A 360 -7.02 -14.92 0.57
CA GLN A 360 -5.80 -14.96 1.37
C GLN A 360 -4.82 -13.84 0.99
N GLU A 361 -4.58 -13.62 -0.31
CA GLU A 361 -3.74 -12.52 -0.80
C GLU A 361 -4.21 -11.15 -0.29
N SER A 362 -5.51 -10.85 -0.40
CA SER A 362 -6.08 -9.58 0.06
C SER A 362 -5.89 -9.37 1.57
N PHE A 363 -6.15 -10.40 2.38
CA PHE A 363 -5.97 -10.30 3.83
C PHE A 363 -4.50 -10.24 4.23
N GLN A 364 -3.60 -10.91 3.50
CA GLN A 364 -2.17 -10.78 3.72
C GLN A 364 -1.69 -9.34 3.44
N ARG A 365 -2.12 -8.71 2.34
CA ARG A 365 -1.79 -7.29 2.07
C ARG A 365 -2.31 -6.33 3.14
N LEU A 366 -3.49 -6.59 3.69
CA LEU A 366 -4.10 -5.76 4.74
C LEU A 366 -3.49 -5.97 6.14
N TYR A 367 -2.83 -7.10 6.39
CA TYR A 367 -2.39 -7.49 7.72
C TYR A 367 -1.39 -6.51 8.37
N PRO A 368 -0.31 -6.07 7.69
CA PRO A 368 0.62 -5.08 8.28
C PRO A 368 -0.06 -3.75 8.61
N ILE A 369 -0.98 -3.30 7.75
CA ILE A 369 -1.73 -2.05 7.91
C ILE A 369 -2.63 -2.14 9.14
N ARG A 370 -3.29 -3.28 9.34
CA ARG A 370 -4.12 -3.52 10.52
C ARG A 370 -3.32 -3.57 11.82
N ILE A 371 -2.14 -4.16 11.82
CA ILE A 371 -1.27 -4.10 13.01
C ILE A 371 -0.86 -2.64 13.27
N CYS A 372 -0.37 -1.93 12.24
CA CYS A 372 0.12 -0.58 12.39
C CYS A 372 -0.96 0.39 12.92
N THR A 373 -2.15 0.37 12.33
CA THR A 373 -3.28 1.25 12.73
C THR A 373 -3.74 1.05 14.17
N MET A 374 -3.51 -0.12 14.78
CA MET A 374 -3.97 -0.40 16.15
C MET A 374 -2.90 -0.37 17.21
N HIS A 375 -1.66 -0.16 16.79
CA HIS A 375 -0.57 0.25 17.66
C HIS A 375 -0.16 1.72 17.42
N ALA A 376 -1.05 2.52 16.81
CA ALA A 376 -0.82 3.92 16.46
C ALA A 376 0.52 4.14 15.72
N ARG A 377 0.87 3.19 14.85
CA ARG A 377 2.07 3.27 14.01
C ARG A 377 1.75 4.04 12.74
N MET A 378 2.80 4.58 12.15
CA MET A 378 2.71 5.34 10.92
C MET A 378 2.19 4.49 9.76
N ILE A 379 1.30 5.10 8.98
CA ILE A 379 0.76 4.59 7.73
C ILE A 379 1.33 5.46 6.59
N THR A 380 1.93 4.81 5.59
CA THR A 380 2.52 5.47 4.42
C THR A 380 1.56 5.49 3.23
N GLN A 381 1.92 6.19 2.15
CA GLN A 381 1.16 6.14 0.89
C GLN A 381 1.08 4.71 0.31
N ASP A 382 2.11 3.87 0.52
CA ASP A 382 2.10 2.45 0.11
C ASP A 382 1.03 1.67 0.88
N ASP A 383 0.96 1.88 2.20
CA ASP A 383 -0.07 1.26 3.04
C ASP A 383 -1.48 1.73 2.61
N GLU A 384 -1.66 3.02 2.34
CA GLU A 384 -2.95 3.56 1.87
C GLU A 384 -3.41 2.95 0.56
N LEU A 385 -2.50 2.76 -0.41
CA LEU A 385 -2.86 2.17 -1.70
C LEU A 385 -3.37 0.74 -1.53
N TYR A 386 -2.64 -0.09 -0.75
CA TYR A 386 -3.10 -1.44 -0.42
C TYR A 386 -4.44 -1.43 0.31
N LEU A 387 -4.60 -0.55 1.31
CA LEU A 387 -5.83 -0.41 2.07
C LEU A 387 -7.02 -0.11 1.15
N TYR A 388 -6.89 0.90 0.30
CA TYR A 388 -7.94 1.36 -0.61
C TYR A 388 -8.31 0.29 -1.64
N VAL A 389 -7.32 -0.33 -2.27
CA VAL A 389 -7.55 -1.36 -3.26
C VAL A 389 -8.23 -2.58 -2.64
N GLU A 390 -7.72 -3.10 -1.53
CA GLU A 390 -8.24 -4.35 -0.96
C GLU A 390 -9.59 -4.18 -0.26
N ILE A 391 -9.82 -3.07 0.45
CA ILE A 391 -11.15 -2.78 1.02
C ILE A 391 -12.17 -2.65 -0.10
N LYS A 392 -11.86 -1.89 -1.16
CA LYS A 392 -12.79 -1.70 -2.29
C LYS A 392 -13.09 -3.04 -2.97
N ARG A 393 -12.07 -3.85 -3.21
CA ARG A 393 -12.19 -5.18 -3.83
C ARG A 393 -13.10 -6.11 -3.03
N ILE A 394 -12.88 -6.21 -1.71
CA ILE A 394 -13.66 -7.09 -0.85
C ILE A 394 -15.09 -6.57 -0.69
N LEU A 395 -15.26 -5.28 -0.39
CA LEU A 395 -16.60 -4.68 -0.22
C LEU A 395 -17.42 -4.68 -1.50
N GLY A 396 -16.78 -4.54 -2.67
CA GLY A 396 -17.46 -4.62 -3.96
C GLY A 396 -18.17 -5.97 -4.16
N VAL A 397 -17.59 -7.05 -3.64
CA VAL A 397 -18.19 -8.38 -3.71
C VAL A 397 -19.19 -8.62 -2.58
N ILE A 398 -18.88 -8.20 -1.35
CA ILE A 398 -19.78 -8.33 -0.21
C ILE A 398 -21.09 -7.55 -0.43
N ASN A 399 -21.02 -6.32 -0.92
CA ASN A 399 -22.20 -5.49 -1.16
C ASN A 399 -23.04 -5.99 -2.36
N GLY A 400 -22.42 -6.71 -3.31
CA GLY A 400 -23.09 -7.26 -4.48
C GLY A 400 -23.67 -8.68 -4.27
N SER A 401 -23.39 -9.30 -3.13
CA SER A 401 -23.79 -10.68 -2.81
C SER A 401 -24.87 -10.78 -1.73
N GLY A 402 -25.40 -9.62 -1.28
CA GLY A 402 -26.47 -9.51 -0.29
C GLY A 402 -27.87 -9.51 -0.88
#